data_AF-A0A2E5RIN0-F1
#
_entry.id   AF-A0A2E5RIN0-F1
#
_cell.length_a   1.000
_cell.length_b   1.000
_cell.length_c   1.000
_cell.angle_alpha   90.00
_cell.angle_beta   90.00
_cell.angle_gamma   90.00
#
_symmetry.space_group_name_H-M   'P 1'
#
loop_
_entity.id
_entity.type
_entity.pdbx_description
1 polymer ?
#
loop_
_entity_poly.entity_id
_entity_poly.type
_entity_poly.pdbx_seq_one_letter_code
_entity_poly.pdbx_strand_id
1 'polypeptide(L)'
;MATNVYFNGADKNQQNLYEDLIIESISIYGQDIYYVPRISVSKDDILNEDYSKFTDGYIVEMYIENIDSFEGEGDLLSKFGVEIRDQATFIVAKRRWEKQVGPYVGSGPAHEGIRPMEGDLLFLPSSQSLFEIKFVEHEQPFYQLQNLTCYKLQAELFEYSDEVLDTGIDGIDAIERAHATLYNYNLTSGSGDYEVGETITQWTGENDDNGDGINIEGEVAAWTRVDNTSGTLAVVSHKTTDGKFRQFYVSTETTKRIVGTESGTIYQCGAVVADAAHTYQGDGFADNFAIEGEADSIIDFTETNPFGMP
;
A
#
# COMPACT_ATOMS: atom_id res chain seq x y z
N MET A 1 28.69 -19.68 33.04
CA MET A 1 27.32 -20.05 33.46
C MET A 1 27.26 -21.57 33.57
N ALA A 2 26.68 -22.13 34.61
CA ALA A 2 26.57 -23.59 34.74
C ALA A 2 25.55 -24.09 33.72
N THR A 3 26.02 -24.73 32.64
CA THR A 3 25.14 -25.44 31.70
C THR A 3 24.84 -26.81 32.27
N ASN A 4 23.61 -27.28 32.09
CA ASN A 4 23.27 -28.66 32.42
C ASN A 4 24.16 -29.59 31.56
N VAL A 5 24.74 -30.61 32.17
CA VAL A 5 25.72 -31.54 31.57
C VAL A 5 25.16 -32.25 30.31
N TYR A 6 23.83 -32.34 30.21
CA TYR A 6 23.12 -32.93 29.08
C TYR A 6 22.82 -31.96 27.93
N PHE A 7 23.06 -30.66 28.12
CA PHE A 7 22.85 -29.64 27.09
C PHE A 7 24.17 -29.31 26.41
N ASN A 8 24.25 -29.66 25.12
CA ASN A 8 25.34 -29.26 24.25
C ASN A 8 24.78 -28.26 23.22
N GLY A 9 25.01 -26.98 23.46
CA GLY A 9 24.49 -25.88 22.65
C GLY A 9 24.90 -25.87 21.18
N ALA A 10 25.95 -26.62 20.83
CA ALA A 10 26.48 -26.70 19.47
C ALA A 10 25.94 -27.89 18.66
N ASP A 11 25.08 -28.76 19.24
CA ASP A 11 24.48 -29.86 18.49
C ASP A 11 23.32 -29.36 17.61
N LYS A 12 23.45 -29.55 16.30
CA LYS A 12 22.45 -29.12 15.31
C LYS A 12 21.09 -29.78 15.51
N ASN A 13 21.05 -31.02 16.03
CA ASN A 13 19.79 -31.69 16.31
C ASN A 13 19.03 -31.03 17.48
N GLN A 14 19.75 -30.56 18.50
CA GLN A 14 19.14 -29.85 19.63
C GLN A 14 18.68 -28.45 19.23
N GLN A 15 19.46 -27.75 18.39
CA GLN A 15 19.07 -26.47 17.81
C GLN A 15 17.79 -26.61 16.96
N ASN A 16 17.71 -27.65 16.12
CA ASN A 16 16.53 -27.92 15.31
C ASN A 16 15.30 -28.23 16.17
N LEU A 17 15.43 -29.06 17.22
CA LEU A 17 14.32 -29.37 18.12
C LEU A 17 13.81 -28.10 18.83
N TYR A 18 14.72 -27.24 19.26
CA TYR A 18 14.34 -25.97 19.89
C TYR A 18 13.63 -25.03 18.91
N GLU A 19 14.13 -24.94 17.67
CA GLU A 19 13.48 -24.19 16.60
C GLU A 19 12.10 -24.77 16.24
N ASP A 20 11.95 -26.10 16.21
CA ASP A 20 10.67 -26.78 16.01
C ASP A 20 9.65 -26.37 17.10
N LEU A 21 10.07 -26.36 18.36
CA LEU A 21 9.21 -25.95 19.49
C LEU A 21 8.80 -24.48 19.40
N ILE A 22 9.71 -23.59 18.96
CA ILE A 22 9.38 -22.18 18.75
C ILE A 22 8.36 -22.04 17.62
N ILE A 23 8.58 -22.73 16.50
CA ILE A 23 7.65 -22.70 15.35
C ILE A 23 6.27 -23.19 15.78
N GLU A 24 6.19 -24.28 16.55
CA GLU A 24 4.92 -24.77 17.09
C GLU A 24 4.27 -23.74 18.03
N SER A 25 5.06 -23.08 18.89
CA SER A 25 4.53 -22.04 19.80
C SER A 25 3.97 -20.84 19.05
N ILE A 26 4.64 -20.40 17.98
CA ILE A 26 4.17 -19.31 17.11
C ILE A 26 2.94 -19.78 16.33
N SER A 27 2.89 -21.04 15.90
CA SER A 27 1.71 -21.57 15.21
C SER A 27 0.47 -21.67 16.12
N ILE A 28 0.65 -21.79 17.44
CA ILE A 28 -0.46 -21.86 18.41
C ILE A 28 -0.96 -20.47 18.80
N TYR A 29 -0.04 -19.53 19.08
CA TYR A 29 -0.35 -18.22 19.66
C TYR A 29 -0.20 -17.04 18.70
N GLY A 30 0.48 -17.24 17.57
CA GLY A 30 0.68 -16.23 16.55
C GLY A 30 -0.55 -16.02 15.69
N GLN A 31 -0.44 -15.05 14.80
CA GLN A 31 -1.45 -14.72 13.81
C GLN A 31 -0.82 -14.73 12.42
N ASP A 32 -1.65 -14.97 11.41
CA ASP A 32 -1.27 -14.88 10.02
C ASP A 32 -1.21 -13.40 9.61
N ILE A 33 -0.02 -12.94 9.22
CA ILE A 33 0.25 -11.56 8.81
C ILE A 33 0.73 -11.59 7.35
N TYR A 34 0.31 -10.62 6.56
CA TYR A 34 0.85 -10.47 5.21
C TYR A 34 2.13 -9.67 5.27
N TYR A 35 3.23 -10.31 4.86
CA TYR A 35 4.52 -9.69 4.63
C TYR A 35 4.61 -9.22 3.17
N VAL A 36 4.83 -7.93 2.98
CA VAL A 36 4.80 -7.26 1.68
C VAL A 36 6.19 -6.65 1.46
N PRO A 37 7.05 -7.28 0.64
CA PRO A 37 8.40 -6.80 0.43
C PRO A 37 8.41 -5.50 -0.39
N ARG A 38 9.31 -4.60 -0.02
CA ARG A 38 9.56 -3.36 -0.73
C ARG A 38 10.37 -3.61 -2.00
N ILE A 39 9.95 -3.00 -3.10
CA ILE A 39 10.73 -2.90 -4.33
C ILE A 39 11.05 -1.42 -4.54
N SER A 40 12.32 -1.03 -4.42
CA SER A 40 12.78 0.31 -4.77
C SER A 40 12.80 0.47 -6.29
N VAL A 41 12.04 1.41 -6.84
CA VAL A 41 11.97 1.63 -8.29
C VAL A 41 13.06 2.58 -8.77
N SER A 42 13.26 3.69 -8.06
CA SER A 42 14.29 4.68 -8.38
C SER A 42 14.64 5.51 -7.16
N LYS A 43 15.94 5.62 -6.90
CA LYS A 43 16.50 6.58 -5.96
C LYS A 43 16.81 7.87 -6.70
N ASP A 44 16.25 8.99 -6.26
CA ASP A 44 16.69 10.30 -6.71
C ASP A 44 17.94 10.70 -5.92
N ASP A 45 19.09 10.78 -6.59
CA ASP A 45 20.35 11.17 -5.96
C ASP A 45 20.41 12.67 -5.59
N ILE A 46 19.52 13.51 -6.15
CA ILE A 46 19.48 14.95 -5.90
C ILE A 46 18.67 15.26 -4.65
N LEU A 47 17.47 14.70 -4.54
CA LEU A 47 16.58 14.89 -3.38
C LEU A 47 16.78 13.82 -2.29
N ASN A 48 17.54 12.76 -2.59
CA ASN A 48 17.73 11.59 -1.74
C ASN A 48 16.39 10.97 -1.29
N GLU A 49 15.40 11.03 -2.18
CA GLU A 49 14.10 10.38 -2.06
C GLU A 49 14.15 9.03 -2.76
N ASP A 50 13.44 8.05 -2.22
CA ASP A 50 13.39 6.70 -2.78
C ASP A 50 11.93 6.31 -2.96
N TYR A 51 11.53 6.13 -4.22
CA TYR A 51 10.17 5.74 -4.55
C TYR A 51 10.00 4.24 -4.34
N SER A 52 9.19 3.90 -3.34
CA SER A 52 8.87 2.54 -2.96
C SER A 52 7.65 2.03 -3.74
N LYS A 53 7.74 0.80 -4.24
CA LYS A 53 6.59 0.08 -4.80
C LYS A 53 6.42 -1.25 -4.09
N PHE A 54 5.18 -1.66 -3.89
CA PHE A 54 4.80 -2.92 -3.27
C PHE A 54 3.85 -3.68 -4.19
N THR A 55 4.28 -4.85 -4.69
CA THR A 55 3.52 -5.63 -5.69
C THR A 55 3.07 -7.00 -5.21
N ASP A 56 3.73 -7.54 -4.18
CA ASP A 56 3.55 -8.92 -3.77
C ASP A 56 3.24 -8.98 -2.28
N GLY A 57 2.42 -9.95 -1.87
CA GLY A 57 2.12 -10.22 -0.47
C GLY A 57 2.26 -11.70 -0.14
N TYR A 58 2.99 -12.01 0.94
CA TYR A 58 3.21 -13.37 1.43
C TYR A 58 2.65 -13.51 2.83
N ILE A 59 1.78 -14.50 3.04
CA ILE A 59 1.32 -14.82 4.39
C ILE A 59 2.50 -15.37 5.19
N VAL A 60 2.69 -14.93 6.42
CA VAL A 60 3.68 -15.44 7.38
C VAL A 60 3.08 -15.42 8.77
N GLU A 61 3.26 -16.52 9.50
CA GLU A 61 2.84 -16.62 10.89
C GLU A 61 3.82 -15.83 11.78
N MET A 62 3.31 -14.83 12.50
CA MET A 62 4.11 -14.02 13.42
C MET A 62 3.42 -13.92 14.78
N TYR A 63 4.23 -13.87 15.83
CA TYR A 63 3.76 -13.55 17.17
C TYR A 63 3.93 -12.06 17.43
N ILE A 64 2.86 -11.40 17.87
CA ILE A 64 2.90 -9.99 18.24
C ILE A 64 3.28 -9.91 19.72
N GLU A 65 4.47 -9.40 19.98
CA GLU A 65 4.90 -9.04 21.33
C GLU A 65 4.23 -7.71 21.67
N ASN A 66 3.02 -7.78 22.21
CA ASN A 66 2.36 -6.60 22.75
C ASN A 66 3.11 -6.17 24.02
N ILE A 67 3.73 -4.99 23.99
CA ILE A 67 4.32 -4.34 25.16
C ILE A 67 3.15 -3.76 25.97
N ASP A 68 2.33 -4.65 26.54
CA ASP A 68 1.34 -4.21 27.52
C ASP A 68 1.96 -4.32 28.92
N SER A 69 2.29 -3.14 29.44
CA SER A 69 2.38 -2.86 30.88
C SER A 69 3.56 -3.46 31.67
N PHE A 70 4.81 -3.03 31.41
CA PHE A 70 5.71 -2.54 32.47
C PHE A 70 7.00 -1.90 31.91
N GLU A 71 7.30 -0.71 32.42
CA GLU A 71 8.49 0.15 32.24
C GLU A 71 8.40 1.24 31.17
N GLY A 72 8.36 2.47 31.68
CA GLY A 72 8.27 3.69 30.91
C GLY A 72 9.54 3.98 30.13
N GLU A 73 9.40 3.95 28.83
CA GLU A 73 10.15 4.71 27.86
C GLU A 73 9.11 5.04 26.80
N GLY A 74 8.55 6.23 26.70
CA GLY A 74 9.00 7.56 27.07
C GLY A 74 8.40 8.40 25.95
N ASP A 75 7.48 9.29 26.29
CA ASP A 75 6.91 10.27 25.37
C ASP A 75 8.06 10.89 24.57
N LEU A 76 8.23 10.43 23.33
CA LEU A 76 9.44 10.68 22.56
C LEU A 76 9.27 12.08 21.98
N LEU A 77 9.65 13.07 22.78
CA LEU A 77 9.68 14.48 22.41
C LEU A 77 10.61 14.65 21.21
N SER A 78 10.04 14.58 20.01
CA SER A 78 10.67 15.03 18.79
C SER A 78 10.86 16.55 18.86
N LYS A 79 11.83 17.08 18.10
CA LYS A 79 12.11 18.53 18.05
C LYS A 79 10.91 19.38 17.61
N PHE A 80 9.82 18.76 17.15
CA PHE A 80 8.60 19.40 16.68
C PHE A 80 7.35 19.13 17.53
N GLY A 81 7.42 18.30 18.59
CA GLY A 81 6.28 18.04 19.46
C GLY A 81 6.25 16.64 20.07
N VAL A 82 5.11 16.33 20.70
CA VAL A 82 4.73 14.99 21.14
C VAL A 82 4.06 14.31 19.96
N GLU A 83 4.72 13.30 19.40
CA GLU A 83 4.17 12.47 18.33
C GLU A 83 3.98 11.07 18.89
N ILE A 84 2.72 10.64 18.97
CA ILE A 84 2.38 9.29 19.43
C ILE A 84 2.34 8.42 18.18
N ARG A 85 3.37 7.59 18.00
CA ARG A 85 3.39 6.57 16.95
C ARG A 85 3.00 5.23 17.55
N ASP A 86 2.10 4.53 16.87
CA ASP A 86 1.80 3.15 17.22
C ASP A 86 2.97 2.28 16.77
N GLN A 87 3.63 1.65 17.75
CA GLN A 87 4.76 0.74 17.52
C GLN A 87 4.36 -0.67 17.96
N ALA A 88 4.78 -1.67 17.21
CA ALA A 88 4.57 -3.08 17.53
C ALA A 88 5.84 -3.89 17.26
N THR A 89 6.10 -4.90 18.11
CA THR A 89 7.20 -5.84 17.89
C THR A 89 6.64 -7.17 17.40
N PHE A 90 7.08 -7.60 16.23
CA PHE A 90 6.70 -8.87 15.63
C PHE A 90 7.85 -9.86 15.74
N ILE A 91 7.54 -11.10 16.12
CA ILE A 91 8.51 -12.18 16.23
C ILE A 91 8.18 -13.23 15.18
N VAL A 92 9.16 -13.53 14.33
CA VAL A 92 9.06 -14.56 13.29
C VAL A 92 10.18 -15.58 13.46
N ALA A 93 9.85 -16.87 13.31
CA ALA A 93 10.87 -17.92 13.33
C ALA A 93 11.70 -17.91 12.03
N LYS A 94 13.03 -18.02 12.16
CA LYS A 94 13.95 -17.92 11.03
C LYS A 94 13.66 -18.95 9.94
N ARG A 95 13.59 -20.23 10.29
CA ARG A 95 13.31 -21.31 9.33
C ARG A 95 11.88 -21.27 8.76
N ARG A 96 10.92 -20.65 9.47
CA ARG A 96 9.57 -20.41 8.91
C ARG A 96 9.65 -19.41 7.77
N TRP A 97 10.32 -18.28 8.02
CA TRP A 97 10.55 -17.24 7.02
C TRP A 97 11.33 -17.76 5.81
N GLU A 98 12.42 -18.50 6.03
CA GLU A 98 13.24 -19.07 4.95
C GLU A 98 12.48 -20.07 4.07
N LYS A 99 11.47 -20.74 4.61
CA LYS A 99 10.65 -21.70 3.86
C LYS A 99 9.51 -21.02 3.07
N GLN A 100 8.94 -19.97 3.64
CA GLN A 100 7.69 -19.38 3.16
C GLN A 100 7.91 -18.15 2.28
N VAL A 101 8.93 -17.34 2.60
CA VAL A 101 9.22 -16.07 1.92
C VAL A 101 10.56 -16.13 1.18
N GLY A 102 11.59 -16.71 1.81
CA GLY A 102 12.94 -16.82 1.26
C GLY A 102 13.05 -17.27 -0.21
N PRO A 103 12.27 -18.29 -0.68
CA PRO A 103 12.36 -18.76 -2.06
C PRO A 103 11.76 -17.80 -3.08
N TYR A 104 10.84 -16.93 -2.67
CA TYR A 104 10.08 -16.05 -3.56
C TYR A 104 10.68 -14.64 -3.62
N VAL A 105 11.31 -14.20 -2.52
CA VAL A 105 11.86 -12.85 -2.38
C VAL A 105 13.33 -12.76 -2.83
N GLY A 106 14.07 -13.89 -2.87
CA GLY A 106 15.51 -13.94 -3.17
C GLY A 106 15.96 -13.66 -4.61
N SER A 107 15.13 -13.02 -5.45
CA SER A 107 15.47 -12.69 -6.85
C SER A 107 15.38 -11.19 -7.18
N GLY A 108 15.02 -10.34 -6.22
CA GLY A 108 14.91 -8.89 -6.43
C GLY A 108 16.20 -8.12 -6.11
N PRO A 109 16.41 -6.93 -6.71
CA PRO A 109 17.58 -6.08 -6.43
C PRO A 109 17.60 -5.51 -4.99
N ALA A 110 16.47 -5.54 -4.28
CA ALA A 110 16.34 -5.05 -2.91
C ALA A 110 16.56 -6.12 -1.83
N HIS A 111 16.33 -7.42 -2.12
CA HIS A 111 16.37 -8.48 -1.10
C HIS A 111 17.45 -9.53 -1.34
N GLU A 112 18.33 -9.73 -0.36
CA GLU A 112 19.27 -10.85 -0.32
C GLU A 112 18.61 -12.19 0.04
N GLY A 113 17.28 -12.25 0.24
CA GLY A 113 16.53 -13.50 0.47
C GLY A 113 16.93 -14.26 1.75
N ILE A 114 17.70 -13.64 2.65
CA ILE A 114 18.23 -14.26 3.87
C ILE A 114 17.45 -13.85 5.13
N ARG A 115 16.81 -12.68 5.13
CA ARG A 115 16.03 -12.15 6.27
C ARG A 115 14.99 -11.10 5.81
N PRO A 116 13.98 -10.80 6.66
CA PRO A 116 13.19 -9.58 6.52
C PRO A 116 14.09 -8.34 6.46
N MET A 117 13.69 -7.33 5.70
CA MET A 117 14.44 -6.09 5.57
C MET A 117 13.68 -4.91 6.18
N GLU A 118 14.44 -3.85 6.46
CA GLU A 118 13.90 -2.58 6.89
C GLU A 118 13.21 -1.90 5.70
N GLY A 119 12.07 -1.26 5.96
CA GLY A 119 11.20 -0.65 4.94
C GLY A 119 10.18 -1.60 4.31
N ASP A 120 10.21 -2.90 4.66
CA ASP A 120 9.16 -3.84 4.27
C ASP A 120 7.88 -3.62 5.09
N LEU A 121 6.73 -3.98 4.51
CA LEU A 121 5.43 -3.78 5.14
C LEU A 121 4.85 -5.07 5.73
N LEU A 122 4.10 -4.91 6.81
CA LEU A 122 3.35 -5.94 7.52
C LEU A 122 1.89 -5.52 7.60
N PHE A 123 1.01 -6.26 6.93
CA PHE A 123 -0.43 -6.00 6.97
C PHE A 123 -1.12 -6.99 7.91
N LEU A 124 -1.84 -6.46 8.90
CA LEU A 124 -2.64 -7.24 9.84
C LEU A 124 -4.09 -7.31 9.34
N PRO A 125 -4.60 -8.49 8.95
CA PRO A 125 -5.97 -8.62 8.49
C PRO A 125 -7.02 -8.32 9.57
N SER A 126 -6.66 -8.51 10.84
CA SER A 126 -7.58 -8.34 11.98
C SER A 126 -7.87 -6.87 12.30
N SER A 127 -6.89 -5.99 12.14
CA SER A 127 -7.02 -4.55 12.39
C SER A 127 -7.09 -3.71 11.12
N GLN A 128 -6.89 -4.32 9.94
CA GLN A 128 -6.76 -3.63 8.65
C GLN A 128 -5.70 -2.52 8.69
N SER A 129 -4.62 -2.74 9.44
CA SER A 129 -3.55 -1.77 9.64
C SER A 129 -2.27 -2.26 8.98
N LEU A 130 -1.51 -1.33 8.41
CA LEU A 130 -0.25 -1.57 7.74
C LEU A 130 0.88 -1.03 8.62
N PHE A 131 1.91 -1.84 8.85
CA PHE A 131 3.08 -1.46 9.65
C PHE A 131 4.34 -1.54 8.79
N GLU A 132 5.25 -0.60 8.95
CA GLU A 132 6.56 -0.57 8.31
C GLU A 132 7.64 -1.05 9.26
N ILE A 133 8.47 -1.99 8.83
CA ILE A 133 9.59 -2.51 9.62
C ILE A 133 10.70 -1.45 9.65
N LYS A 134 10.96 -0.86 10.82
CA LYS A 134 12.05 0.11 11.02
C LYS A 134 13.37 -0.55 11.35
N PHE A 135 13.34 -1.64 12.12
CA PHE A 135 14.55 -2.31 12.55
C PHE A 135 14.33 -3.82 12.67
N VAL A 136 15.30 -4.58 12.14
CA VAL A 136 15.32 -6.04 12.24
C VAL A 136 16.45 -6.47 13.16
N GLU A 137 16.09 -6.91 14.37
CA GLU A 137 17.08 -7.42 15.30
C GLU A 137 17.55 -8.82 14.87
N HIS A 138 18.82 -8.90 14.49
CA HIS A 138 19.46 -10.13 14.03
C HIS A 138 20.81 -10.40 14.73
N GLU A 139 21.19 -9.62 15.73
CA GLU A 139 22.55 -9.63 16.32
C GLU A 139 22.64 -10.10 17.78
N GLN A 140 21.53 -10.48 18.42
CA GLN A 140 21.55 -11.04 19.78
C GLN A 140 21.47 -12.57 19.79
N PRO A 141 22.59 -13.30 19.57
CA PRO A 141 22.56 -14.74 19.69
C PRO A 141 22.27 -15.13 21.14
N PHE A 142 21.37 -16.10 21.30
CA PHE A 142 21.22 -16.76 22.59
C PHE A 142 22.54 -17.49 22.87
N TYR A 143 23.36 -16.95 23.79
CA TYR A 143 24.74 -17.39 24.02
C TYR A 143 24.89 -18.89 24.28
N GLN A 144 23.82 -19.57 24.70
CA GLN A 144 23.81 -21.01 24.93
C GLN A 144 23.57 -21.84 23.67
N LEU A 145 22.86 -21.34 22.65
CA LEU A 145 22.51 -22.08 21.43
C LEU A 145 23.42 -21.75 20.25
N GLN A 146 24.30 -20.73 20.37
CA GLN A 146 25.21 -20.25 19.31
C GLN A 146 24.53 -19.93 17.96
N ASN A 147 23.20 -19.86 17.93
CA ASN A 147 22.39 -19.60 16.74
C ASN A 147 21.12 -18.83 17.12
N LEU A 148 20.66 -17.99 16.20
CA LEU A 148 19.41 -17.25 16.30
C LEU A 148 18.27 -18.09 15.72
N THR A 149 17.19 -18.21 16.48
CA THR A 149 16.02 -19.03 16.12
C THR A 149 14.83 -18.18 15.66
N CYS A 150 14.85 -16.89 15.98
CA CYS A 150 13.83 -15.92 15.61
C CYS A 150 14.45 -14.59 15.18
N TYR A 151 13.72 -13.86 14.35
CA TYR A 151 13.93 -12.45 14.05
C TYR A 151 12.90 -11.64 14.85
N LYS A 152 13.34 -10.55 15.47
CA LYS A 152 12.44 -9.55 16.04
C LYS A 152 12.39 -8.35 15.12
N LEU A 153 11.18 -7.97 14.72
CA LEU A 153 10.89 -6.89 13.80
C LEU A 153 10.23 -5.79 14.61
N GLN A 154 10.91 -4.66 14.78
CA GLN A 154 10.31 -3.46 15.33
C GLN A 154 9.67 -2.70 14.18
N ALA A 155 8.35 -2.55 14.24
CA ALA A 155 7.58 -1.91 13.19
C ALA A 155 6.72 -0.79 13.75
N GLU A 156 6.51 0.24 12.94
CA GLU A 156 5.65 1.39 13.24
C GLU A 156 4.47 1.41 12.28
N LEU A 157 3.36 2.06 12.66
CA LEU A 157 2.26 2.27 11.73
C LEU A 157 2.76 2.97 10.46
N PHE A 158 2.45 2.40 9.31
CA PHE A 158 2.85 2.94 8.02
C PHE A 158 2.06 4.22 7.70
N GLU A 159 2.78 5.24 7.26
CA GLU A 159 2.21 6.49 6.77
C GLU A 159 2.33 6.50 5.25
N TYR A 160 1.20 6.62 4.57
CA TYR A 160 1.15 6.66 3.12
C TYR A 160 1.71 7.99 2.60
N SER A 161 2.70 7.93 1.71
CA SER A 161 3.40 9.05 1.08
C SER A 161 3.53 8.81 -0.43
N ASP A 162 2.41 8.50 -1.09
CA ASP A 162 2.31 8.25 -2.53
C ASP A 162 3.10 7.02 -3.05
N GLU A 163 3.29 6.02 -2.20
CA GLU A 163 3.78 4.71 -2.63
C GLU A 163 2.72 3.93 -3.42
N VAL A 164 3.16 3.18 -4.42
CA VAL A 164 2.25 2.32 -5.21
C VAL A 164 2.05 0.98 -4.49
N LEU A 165 0.82 0.69 -4.07
CA LEU A 165 0.39 -0.53 -3.36
C LEU A 165 -0.51 -1.37 -4.28
N ASP A 166 0.10 -2.16 -5.16
CA ASP A 166 -0.61 -3.03 -6.11
C ASP A 166 -0.37 -4.50 -5.73
N THR A 167 -0.83 -4.89 -4.53
CA THR A 167 -0.51 -6.19 -3.93
C THR A 167 -1.50 -7.30 -4.32
N GLY A 168 -2.66 -6.92 -4.88
CA GLY A 168 -3.77 -7.82 -5.16
C GLY A 168 -4.49 -8.29 -3.90
N ILE A 169 -4.29 -7.60 -2.77
CA ILE A 169 -4.95 -7.86 -1.50
C ILE A 169 -5.87 -6.68 -1.21
N ASP A 170 -7.18 -6.90 -1.29
CA ASP A 170 -8.21 -5.86 -1.14
C ASP A 170 -8.00 -4.93 0.06
N GLY A 171 -7.50 -5.46 1.18
CA GLY A 171 -7.28 -4.69 2.40
C GLY A 171 -6.09 -3.73 2.33
N ILE A 172 -5.05 -4.05 1.56
CA ILE A 172 -3.88 -3.19 1.36
C ILE A 172 -4.18 -2.18 0.25
N ASP A 173 -4.72 -2.65 -0.86
CA ASP A 173 -5.02 -1.79 -2.01
C ASP A 173 -6.15 -0.78 -1.68
N ALA A 174 -7.03 -1.10 -0.71
CA ALA A 174 -7.99 -0.16 -0.15
C ALA A 174 -7.34 1.03 0.59
N ILE A 175 -6.14 0.86 1.16
CA ILE A 175 -5.43 1.95 1.84
C ILE A 175 -4.95 2.98 0.81
N GLU A 176 -4.34 2.53 -0.30
CA GLU A 176 -4.01 3.42 -1.43
C GLU A 176 -5.26 4.16 -1.92
N ARG A 177 -6.35 3.44 -2.16
CA ARG A 177 -7.62 4.02 -2.62
C ARG A 177 -8.22 5.04 -1.64
N ALA A 178 -8.04 4.86 -0.34
CA ALA A 178 -8.55 5.78 0.68
C ALA A 178 -7.77 7.09 0.74
N HIS A 179 -6.46 7.04 0.50
CA HIS A 179 -5.58 8.20 0.52
C HIS A 179 -5.36 8.84 -0.86
N ALA A 180 -5.77 8.17 -1.94
CA ALA A 180 -5.69 8.67 -3.30
C ALA A 180 -6.65 9.83 -3.59
N THR A 181 -6.28 10.62 -4.60
CA THR A 181 -7.12 11.71 -5.14
C THR A 181 -8.34 11.14 -5.87
N LEU A 182 -9.54 11.49 -5.38
CA LEU A 182 -10.81 10.97 -5.87
C LEU A 182 -11.43 11.89 -6.92
N TYR A 183 -11.60 11.42 -8.15
CA TYR A 183 -12.34 12.12 -9.19
C TYR A 183 -13.77 11.60 -9.30
N ASN A 184 -14.75 12.50 -9.18
CA ASN A 184 -16.16 12.15 -9.22
C ASN A 184 -16.74 12.39 -10.63
N TYR A 185 -17.47 11.41 -11.15
CA TYR A 185 -18.13 11.46 -12.45
C TYR A 185 -19.61 11.09 -12.31
N ASN A 186 -20.47 11.91 -12.90
CA ASN A 186 -21.89 11.57 -13.02
C ASN A 186 -22.11 10.83 -14.33
N LEU A 187 -22.49 9.56 -14.21
CA LEU A 187 -22.72 8.68 -15.33
C LEU A 187 -24.20 8.61 -15.70
N THR A 188 -24.48 8.54 -16.99
CA THR A 188 -25.83 8.41 -17.53
C THR A 188 -25.91 7.26 -18.53
N SER A 189 -27.14 6.84 -18.85
CA SER A 189 -27.44 5.94 -19.98
C SER A 189 -26.62 4.64 -20.02
N GLY A 190 -26.47 3.97 -18.87
CA GLY A 190 -25.80 2.66 -18.75
C GLY A 190 -26.64 1.56 -18.12
N SER A 191 -26.00 0.41 -17.88
CA SER A 191 -26.60 -0.77 -17.25
C SER A 191 -25.54 -1.57 -16.49
N GLY A 192 -25.93 -2.09 -15.32
CA GLY A 192 -25.10 -2.87 -14.41
C GLY A 192 -24.46 -2.03 -13.30
N ASP A 193 -23.73 -2.65 -12.38
CA ASP A 193 -23.09 -1.97 -11.24
C ASP A 193 -21.57 -2.21 -11.29
N TYR A 194 -20.79 -1.14 -11.13
CA TYR A 194 -19.33 -1.25 -11.10
C TYR A 194 -18.89 -1.94 -9.80
N GLU A 195 -17.86 -2.78 -9.90
CA GLU A 195 -17.22 -3.41 -8.74
C GLU A 195 -16.11 -2.49 -8.21
N VAL A 196 -16.03 -2.33 -6.88
CA VAL A 196 -14.99 -1.48 -6.26
C VAL A 196 -13.64 -2.15 -6.43
N GLY A 197 -12.64 -1.39 -6.89
CA GLY A 197 -11.31 -1.89 -7.24
C GLY A 197 -11.14 -2.31 -8.70
N GLU A 198 -12.21 -2.32 -9.51
CA GLU A 198 -12.08 -2.72 -10.91
C GLU A 198 -11.43 -1.61 -11.76
N THR A 199 -10.70 -2.00 -12.81
CA THR A 199 -10.20 -1.05 -13.81
C THR A 199 -11.30 -0.68 -14.80
N ILE A 200 -11.55 0.62 -14.94
CA ILE A 200 -12.42 1.20 -15.95
C ILE A 200 -11.61 1.83 -17.07
N THR A 201 -12.14 1.76 -18.28
CA THR A 201 -11.49 2.33 -19.47
C THR A 201 -12.45 3.19 -20.28
N GLN A 202 -11.94 4.27 -20.86
CA GLN A 202 -12.64 5.09 -21.86
C GLN A 202 -11.68 5.39 -23.01
N TRP A 203 -12.11 5.05 -24.22
CA TRP A 203 -11.35 5.40 -25.41
C TRP A 203 -11.45 6.90 -25.71
N THR A 204 -10.32 7.54 -26.00
CA THR A 204 -10.23 8.98 -26.33
C THR A 204 -10.71 9.30 -27.74
N GLY A 205 -10.85 8.30 -28.61
CA GLY A 205 -11.15 8.49 -30.03
C GLY A 205 -9.90 8.70 -30.90
N GLU A 206 -8.72 8.72 -30.27
CA GLU A 206 -7.43 8.81 -30.92
C GLU A 206 -6.71 7.46 -30.83
N ASN A 207 -5.83 7.19 -31.79
CA ASN A 207 -4.93 6.05 -31.78
C ASN A 207 -3.48 6.55 -31.72
N ASP A 208 -2.61 5.78 -31.08
CA ASP A 208 -1.17 5.99 -31.03
C ASP A 208 -0.53 5.77 -32.42
N ASP A 209 0.75 6.11 -32.58
CA ASP A 209 1.54 5.96 -33.80
C ASP A 209 1.58 4.50 -34.30
N ASN A 210 1.36 3.53 -33.40
CA ASN A 210 1.26 2.10 -33.70
C ASN A 210 -0.14 1.65 -34.14
N GLY A 211 -1.14 2.54 -34.11
CA GLY A 211 -2.52 2.25 -34.46
C GLY A 211 -3.39 1.72 -33.31
N ASP A 212 -2.83 1.59 -32.10
CA ASP A 212 -3.55 1.17 -30.89
C ASP A 212 -4.36 2.32 -30.29
N GLY A 213 -5.56 2.05 -29.78
CA GLY A 213 -6.43 3.09 -29.22
C GLY A 213 -5.86 3.72 -27.95
N ILE A 214 -5.83 5.06 -27.89
CA ILE A 214 -5.44 5.77 -26.67
C ILE A 214 -6.60 5.71 -25.69
N ASN A 215 -6.43 4.95 -24.60
CA ASN A 215 -7.43 4.76 -23.57
C ASN A 215 -7.03 5.52 -22.31
N ILE A 216 -8.02 6.16 -21.70
CA ILE A 216 -7.97 6.63 -20.32
C ILE A 216 -8.38 5.45 -19.47
N GLU A 217 -7.54 5.08 -18.52
CA GLU A 217 -7.78 4.03 -17.56
C GLU A 217 -7.81 4.63 -16.15
N GLY A 218 -8.65 4.10 -15.28
CA GLY A 218 -8.71 4.48 -13.88
C GLY A 218 -9.27 3.33 -13.06
N GLU A 219 -9.22 3.44 -11.75
CA GLU A 219 -9.73 2.43 -10.83
C GLU A 219 -10.98 2.92 -10.10
N VAL A 220 -12.00 2.07 -9.98
CA VAL A 220 -13.25 2.42 -9.29
C VAL A 220 -13.01 2.47 -7.78
N ALA A 221 -13.06 3.66 -7.21
CA ALA A 221 -12.97 3.84 -5.78
C ALA A 221 -14.32 3.65 -5.07
N ALA A 222 -15.40 4.16 -5.67
CA ALA A 222 -16.75 3.97 -5.18
C ALA A 222 -17.79 4.10 -6.30
N TRP A 223 -18.85 3.32 -6.21
CA TRP A 223 -20.00 3.40 -7.11
C TRP A 223 -21.29 3.60 -6.32
N THR A 224 -22.03 4.66 -6.64
CA THR A 224 -23.36 4.90 -6.08
C THR A 224 -24.38 4.97 -7.20
N ARG A 225 -25.24 3.97 -7.29
CA ARG A 225 -26.35 3.97 -8.25
C ARG A 225 -27.41 5.00 -7.85
N VAL A 226 -27.74 5.92 -8.75
CA VAL A 226 -28.77 6.96 -8.55
C VAL A 226 -30.11 6.48 -9.10
N ASP A 227 -30.11 5.86 -10.28
CA ASP A 227 -31.30 5.22 -10.85
C ASP A 227 -30.94 3.97 -11.67
N ASN A 228 -31.89 3.42 -12.42
CA ASN A 228 -31.64 2.19 -13.19
C ASN A 228 -30.61 2.37 -14.33
N THR A 229 -30.30 3.61 -14.72
CA THR A 229 -29.51 3.99 -15.89
C THR A 229 -28.41 5.02 -15.61
N SER A 230 -28.27 5.50 -14.38
CA SER A 230 -27.36 6.55 -13.95
C SER A 230 -26.83 6.29 -12.55
N GLY A 231 -25.65 6.82 -12.28
CA GLY A 231 -24.97 6.70 -11.00
C GLY A 231 -23.78 7.65 -10.92
N THR A 232 -23.25 7.81 -9.72
CA THR A 232 -22.05 8.58 -9.45
C THR A 232 -20.90 7.61 -9.26
N LEU A 233 -19.82 7.83 -10.01
CA LEU A 233 -18.60 7.03 -9.99
C LEU A 233 -17.47 7.87 -9.41
N ALA A 234 -16.83 7.38 -8.37
CA ALA A 234 -15.58 7.90 -7.86
C ALA A 234 -14.44 7.06 -8.41
N VAL A 235 -13.42 7.71 -8.97
CA VAL A 235 -12.31 7.06 -9.67
C VAL A 235 -10.99 7.59 -9.14
N VAL A 236 -10.03 6.70 -8.95
CA VAL A 236 -8.64 7.01 -8.55
C VAL A 236 -7.66 6.56 -9.63
N SER A 237 -6.41 7.00 -9.53
CA SER A 237 -5.28 6.52 -10.33
C SER A 237 -5.50 6.60 -11.85
N HIS A 238 -5.83 7.80 -12.34
CA HIS A 238 -5.99 8.05 -13.78
C HIS A 238 -4.65 7.87 -14.50
N LYS A 239 -4.63 6.92 -15.44
CA LYS A 239 -3.49 6.69 -16.32
C LYS A 239 -3.96 6.67 -17.77
N THR A 240 -3.13 7.17 -18.66
CA THR A 240 -3.42 7.17 -20.09
C THR A 240 -2.29 6.46 -20.80
N THR A 241 -2.60 5.71 -21.85
CA THR A 241 -1.59 4.94 -22.60
C THR A 241 -0.54 5.81 -23.30
N ASP A 242 -0.82 7.10 -23.52
CA ASP A 242 0.10 8.13 -24.05
C ASP A 242 1.03 8.72 -22.94
N GLY A 243 0.92 8.26 -21.70
CA GLY A 243 1.74 8.76 -20.57
C GLY A 243 1.45 10.20 -20.14
N LYS A 244 0.50 10.89 -20.79
CA LYS A 244 -0.02 12.20 -20.37
C LYS A 244 -1.21 12.01 -19.44
N PHE A 245 -1.40 12.88 -18.47
CA PHE A 245 -2.62 12.88 -17.66
C PHE A 245 -3.82 13.33 -18.50
N ARG A 246 -4.87 12.50 -18.57
CA ARG A 246 -6.16 12.83 -19.19
C ARG A 246 -7.29 12.31 -18.28
N GLN A 247 -8.29 13.15 -18.02
CA GLN A 247 -9.48 12.76 -17.26
C GLN A 247 -10.57 12.20 -18.19
N PHE A 248 -11.49 11.39 -17.63
CA PHE A 248 -12.68 10.97 -18.35
C PHE A 248 -13.48 12.17 -18.82
N TYR A 249 -14.00 12.12 -20.04
CA TYR A 249 -14.71 13.24 -20.65
C TYR A 249 -16.12 12.85 -21.11
N VAL A 250 -17.00 13.85 -21.16
CA VAL A 250 -18.38 13.68 -21.59
C VAL A 250 -18.41 13.41 -23.09
N SER A 251 -19.00 12.28 -23.49
CA SER A 251 -19.19 11.94 -24.90
C SER A 251 -20.49 11.16 -25.11
N THR A 252 -21.16 11.45 -26.22
CA THR A 252 -22.40 10.77 -26.63
C THR A 252 -22.16 9.58 -27.57
N GLU A 253 -20.93 9.39 -28.03
CA GLU A 253 -20.57 8.29 -28.94
C GLU A 253 -20.56 6.94 -28.21
N THR A 254 -21.05 5.89 -28.88
CA THR A 254 -21.15 4.53 -28.32
C THR A 254 -19.78 3.87 -28.10
N THR A 255 -18.74 4.34 -28.79
CA THR A 255 -17.35 3.86 -28.68
C THR A 255 -16.56 4.55 -27.57
N LYS A 256 -17.08 5.65 -26.99
CA LYS A 256 -16.42 6.48 -25.97
C LYS A 256 -17.08 6.35 -24.60
N ARG A 257 -17.66 5.17 -24.34
CA ARG A 257 -18.32 4.83 -23.07
C ARG A 257 -17.27 4.37 -22.06
N ILE A 258 -17.57 4.55 -20.78
CA ILE A 258 -16.75 4.01 -19.69
C ILE A 258 -17.11 2.54 -19.52
N VAL A 259 -16.13 1.67 -19.67
CA VAL A 259 -16.29 0.21 -19.63
C VAL A 259 -15.52 -0.34 -18.43
N GLY A 260 -16.21 -1.07 -17.55
CA GLY A 260 -15.60 -1.85 -16.47
C GLY A 260 -15.03 -3.16 -17.02
N THR A 261 -13.80 -3.48 -16.64
CA THR A 261 -13.07 -4.66 -17.15
C THR A 261 -13.59 -5.96 -16.57
N GLU A 262 -14.03 -5.95 -15.30
CA GLU A 262 -14.46 -7.16 -14.59
C GLU A 262 -15.97 -7.31 -14.61
N SER A 263 -16.69 -6.23 -14.30
CA SER A 263 -18.16 -6.21 -14.25
C SER A 263 -18.79 -6.18 -15.66
N GLY A 264 -18.02 -5.82 -16.68
CA GLY A 264 -18.51 -5.62 -18.05
C GLY A 264 -19.53 -4.47 -18.16
N THR A 265 -19.62 -3.62 -17.14
CA THR A 265 -20.59 -2.53 -17.08
C THR A 265 -20.20 -1.41 -18.01
N ILE A 266 -21.22 -0.78 -18.59
CA ILE A 266 -21.00 0.24 -19.61
C ILE A 266 -21.91 1.43 -19.35
N TYR A 267 -21.32 2.57 -19.02
CA TYR A 267 -22.03 3.83 -18.84
C TYR A 267 -21.47 4.93 -19.74
N GLN A 268 -22.28 5.96 -20.03
CA GLN A 268 -21.80 7.19 -20.64
C GLN A 268 -21.41 8.17 -19.53
N CYS A 269 -20.30 8.89 -19.72
CA CYS A 269 -19.98 10.03 -18.87
C CYS A 269 -20.96 11.16 -19.19
N GLY A 270 -21.85 11.49 -18.26
CA GLY A 270 -22.85 12.55 -18.41
C GLY A 270 -22.32 13.91 -17.97
N ALA A 271 -21.55 13.95 -16.89
CA ALA A 271 -20.82 15.13 -16.44
C ALA A 271 -19.57 14.72 -15.64
N VAL A 272 -18.49 15.47 -15.85
CA VAL A 272 -17.33 15.49 -14.94
C VAL A 272 -17.68 16.44 -13.80
N VAL A 273 -17.60 15.99 -12.56
CA VAL A 273 -17.79 16.89 -11.41
C VAL A 273 -16.54 17.75 -11.30
N ALA A 274 -16.70 19.06 -11.18
CA ALA A 274 -15.58 19.99 -11.11
C ALA A 274 -14.66 19.71 -9.91
N ASP A 275 -13.37 20.07 -10.07
CA ASP A 275 -12.25 19.85 -9.13
C ASP A 275 -12.60 20.14 -7.66
N ALA A 276 -13.44 21.16 -7.46
CA ALA A 276 -13.94 21.63 -6.17
C ALA A 276 -14.71 20.62 -5.31
N ALA A 277 -15.08 19.46 -5.85
CA ALA A 277 -15.80 18.41 -5.14
C ALA A 277 -15.05 17.07 -5.13
N HIS A 278 -13.75 17.06 -5.42
CA HIS A 278 -12.86 15.93 -5.17
C HIS A 278 -12.58 15.88 -3.67
N THR A 279 -13.56 15.35 -2.93
CA THR A 279 -13.43 15.13 -1.49
C THR A 279 -12.40 14.05 -1.25
N TYR A 280 -11.25 14.41 -0.70
CA TYR A 280 -10.44 13.50 0.10
C TYR A 280 -11.35 12.93 1.18
N GLN A 281 -11.57 11.62 1.18
CA GLN A 281 -12.22 10.98 2.32
C GLN A 281 -11.23 11.00 3.48
N GLY A 282 -11.36 11.96 4.40
CA GLY A 282 -10.51 11.92 5.59
C GLY A 282 -10.84 12.93 6.68
N ASP A 283 -10.95 14.21 6.34
CA ASP A 283 -11.01 15.24 7.39
C ASP A 283 -12.06 16.33 7.09
N GLY A 284 -13.04 16.47 7.99
CA GLY A 284 -14.06 17.51 7.94
C GLY A 284 -13.53 18.92 8.25
N PHE A 285 -12.26 19.04 8.64
CA PHE A 285 -11.54 20.30 8.85
C PHE A 285 -10.49 20.58 7.78
N ALA A 286 -10.38 19.75 6.73
CA ALA A 286 -9.43 20.00 5.65
C ALA A 286 -9.86 21.23 4.82
N ASP A 287 -9.06 22.29 4.92
CA ASP A 287 -9.24 23.53 4.14
C ASP A 287 -8.49 23.51 2.80
N ASN A 288 -7.91 22.36 2.40
CA ASN A 288 -7.13 22.21 1.16
C ASN A 288 -7.88 22.75 -0.07
N PHE A 289 -9.19 22.53 -0.14
CA PHE A 289 -10.03 23.08 -1.23
C PHE A 289 -10.08 24.61 -1.24
N ALA A 290 -10.26 25.23 -0.07
CA ALA A 290 -10.27 26.69 0.04
C ALA A 290 -8.89 27.27 -0.32
N ILE A 291 -7.81 26.56 0.04
CA ILE A 291 -6.43 26.94 -0.27
C ILE A 291 -6.17 26.86 -1.78
N GLU A 292 -6.53 25.76 -2.45
CA GLU A 292 -6.42 25.62 -3.91
C GLU A 292 -7.22 26.70 -4.65
N GLY A 293 -8.48 26.92 -4.25
CA GLY A 293 -9.33 27.93 -4.88
C GLY A 293 -8.83 29.37 -4.69
N GLU A 294 -8.21 29.69 -3.56
CA GLU A 294 -7.53 30.99 -3.40
C GLU A 294 -6.18 31.05 -4.12
N ALA A 295 -5.44 29.94 -4.21
CA ALA A 295 -4.16 29.86 -4.92
C ALA A 295 -4.31 30.12 -6.43
N ASP A 296 -5.34 29.57 -7.06
CA ASP A 296 -5.70 29.81 -8.47
C ASP A 296 -5.96 31.29 -8.78
N SER A 297 -6.33 32.09 -7.77
CA SER A 297 -6.52 33.54 -7.92
C SER A 297 -5.22 34.34 -7.90
N ILE A 298 -4.11 33.71 -7.48
CA ILE A 298 -2.80 34.34 -7.30
C ILE A 298 -1.86 33.94 -8.43
N ILE A 299 -1.81 32.65 -8.81
CA ILE A 299 -0.90 32.11 -9.83
C ILE A 299 -1.65 31.09 -10.69
N ASP A 300 -1.55 31.24 -12.01
CA ASP A 300 -2.10 30.29 -12.98
C ASP A 300 -1.07 29.16 -13.23
N PHE A 301 -1.36 27.96 -12.72
CA PHE A 301 -0.54 26.76 -12.92
C PHE A 301 -0.91 25.95 -14.17
N THR A 302 -1.81 26.47 -15.03
CA THR A 302 -2.20 25.74 -16.23
C THR A 302 -1.03 25.66 -17.22
N GLU A 303 -0.92 24.54 -17.94
CA GLU A 303 0.11 24.32 -18.96
C GLU A 303 0.05 25.35 -20.11
N THR A 304 -1.08 26.05 -20.25
CA THR A 304 -1.27 27.08 -21.27
C THR A 304 -0.66 28.42 -20.85
N ASN A 305 -0.52 28.68 -19.55
CA ASN A 305 -0.03 29.94 -19.01
C ASN A 305 0.70 29.77 -17.65
N PRO A 306 1.77 28.96 -17.60
CA PRO A 306 2.36 28.45 -16.35
C PRO A 306 3.01 29.52 -15.44
N PHE A 307 3.09 30.77 -15.89
CA PHE A 307 3.67 31.89 -15.14
C PHE A 307 2.96 33.23 -15.41
N GLY A 308 1.72 33.21 -15.90
CA GLY A 308 0.96 34.42 -16.15
C GLY A 308 0.16 34.86 -14.92
N MET A 309 -0.27 36.12 -14.94
CA MET A 309 -1.35 36.55 -14.04
C MET A 309 -2.67 35.94 -14.55
N PRO A 310 -3.58 35.55 -13.64
CA PRO A 310 -4.89 35.01 -14.00
C PRO A 310 -5.76 36.02 -14.77
#